data_AF-A0A8S4B774-F1
#
_entry.id   AF-A0A8S4B774-F1
#
_cell.length_a   1.000
_cell.length_b   1.000
_cell.length_c   1.000
_cell.angle_alpha   90.00
_cell.angle_beta   90.00
_cell.angle_gamma   90.00
#
_symmetry.space_group_name_H-M   'P 1'
#
loop_
_entity.id
_entity.type
_entity.pdbx_description
1 polymer ?
#
loop_
_entity_poly.entity_id
_entity_poly.type
_entity_poly.pdbx_seq_one_letter_code
_entity_poly.pdbx_strand_id
1 'polypeptide(L)'
;MLNKPGDEETTPSPRSVGGDDAVNIAAWHVTGREEARGDVAPDYDRVLLRVAHIYEEEDDPELSRPVVLDLKAALAGLGEVEAMEERSLTGTWDATRLRRWKWNTAEDREEDLRRGDEGKEFTVTIWPKQIRTFFVHFASRKS
;
A
#
# COMPACT_ATOMS: atom_id res chain seq x y z
N MET A 1 5.04 13.32 68.17
CA MET A 1 4.27 12.07 68.11
C MET A 1 2.99 12.34 67.32
N LEU A 2 2.96 12.02 66.02
CA LEU A 2 1.92 11.25 65.32
C LEU A 2 2.38 11.18 63.85
N ASN A 3 2.26 10.01 63.25
CA ASN A 3 2.93 9.63 62.02
C ASN A 3 1.89 9.15 60.99
N LYS A 4 2.24 9.34 59.69
CA LYS A 4 1.73 8.71 58.44
C LYS A 4 0.51 9.34 57.72
N PRO A 5 0.30 8.98 56.43
CA PRO A 5 1.20 9.00 55.25
C PRO A 5 0.49 9.78 54.10
N GLY A 6 1.02 10.17 52.94
CA GLY A 6 2.07 9.68 52.06
C GLY A 6 1.51 9.89 50.64
N ASP A 7 2.16 10.71 49.82
CA ASP A 7 1.95 10.74 48.36
C ASP A 7 3.31 11.04 47.71
N GLU A 8 3.76 10.08 46.91
CA GLU A 8 5.05 10.05 46.23
C GLU A 8 4.89 10.78 44.88
N GLU A 9 5.29 12.04 44.81
CA GLU A 9 5.29 12.83 43.58
C GLU A 9 6.49 12.41 42.71
N THR A 10 6.30 11.39 41.88
CA THR A 10 7.28 10.99 40.85
C THR A 10 7.08 11.86 39.61
N THR A 11 8.00 12.78 39.37
CA THR A 11 8.15 13.52 38.11
C THR A 11 8.52 12.57 36.96
N PRO A 12 7.79 12.53 35.82
CA PRO A 12 8.31 11.88 34.63
C PRO A 12 9.17 12.84 33.81
N SER A 13 10.42 12.44 33.58
CA SER A 13 11.32 13.01 32.57
C SER A 13 10.90 12.58 31.15
N PRO A 14 11.27 13.35 30.10
CA PRO A 14 10.66 13.25 28.77
C PRO A 14 11.09 11.97 28.05
N ARG A 15 10.13 11.19 27.55
CA ARG A 15 10.40 10.10 26.62
C ARG A 15 10.49 10.67 25.20
N SER A 16 11.61 10.37 24.55
CA SER A 16 11.87 10.63 23.15
C SER A 16 10.76 10.04 22.28
N VAL A 17 10.08 10.89 21.52
CA VAL A 17 9.18 10.48 20.45
C VAL A 17 10.08 10.08 19.26
N GLY A 18 10.44 8.80 19.23
CA GLY A 18 10.90 8.12 18.02
C GLY A 18 9.72 7.31 17.50
N GLY A 19 8.89 7.94 16.68
CA GLY A 19 7.82 7.26 15.94
C GLY A 19 8.42 6.68 14.67
N ASP A 20 8.91 5.44 14.76
CA ASP A 20 9.09 4.61 13.59
C ASP A 20 7.69 4.22 13.11
N ASP A 21 7.16 4.98 12.15
CA ASP A 21 5.91 4.68 11.43
C ASP A 21 6.12 3.49 10.49
N ALA A 22 6.48 2.35 11.08
CA ALA A 22 6.52 1.06 10.40
C ALA A 22 5.07 0.64 10.13
N VAL A 23 4.58 0.99 8.94
CA VAL A 23 3.35 0.43 8.39
C VAL A 23 3.50 -1.09 8.38
N ASN A 24 2.76 -1.74 9.27
CA ASN A 24 2.77 -3.19 9.42
C ASN A 24 1.97 -3.78 8.24
N ILE A 25 2.64 -4.03 7.12
CA ILE A 25 2.06 -4.71 5.95
C ILE A 25 2.01 -6.21 6.26
N ALA A 26 1.10 -6.61 7.14
CA ALA A 26 0.87 -8.00 7.50
C ALA A 26 0.01 -8.70 6.43
N ALA A 27 0.45 -9.91 6.07
CA ALA A 27 -0.18 -10.90 5.19
C ALA A 27 0.13 -10.79 3.68
N TRP A 28 1.38 -11.08 3.32
CA TRP A 28 1.74 -11.51 1.97
C TRP A 28 1.14 -12.89 1.67
N HIS A 29 0.19 -12.97 0.75
CA HIS A 29 -0.20 -14.23 0.11
C HIS A 29 0.23 -14.20 -1.36
N VAL A 30 1.28 -14.93 -1.69
CA VAL A 30 1.72 -15.15 -3.08
C VAL A 30 0.93 -16.34 -3.63
N THR A 31 -0.06 -16.09 -4.48
CA THR A 31 -0.74 -17.17 -5.22
C THR A 31 0.00 -17.43 -6.52
N GLY A 32 0.89 -18.42 -6.53
CA GLY A 32 1.40 -19.03 -7.77
C GLY A 32 0.36 -19.98 -8.35
N ARG A 33 0.17 -19.95 -9.68
CA ARG A 33 -0.61 -20.97 -10.39
C ARG A 33 0.29 -22.19 -10.60
N GLU A 34 0.04 -23.25 -9.85
CA GLU A 34 0.69 -24.55 -10.09
C GLU A 34 -0.02 -25.25 -11.26
N GLU A 35 0.50 -25.05 -12.48
CA GLU A 35 0.21 -25.93 -13.61
C GLU A 35 1.42 -26.81 -13.86
N ALA A 36 1.24 -28.12 -13.67
CA ALA A 36 2.25 -29.14 -13.88
C ALA A 36 2.72 -29.18 -15.35
N ARG A 37 3.83 -28.51 -15.68
CA ARG A 37 4.65 -28.74 -16.89
C ARG A 37 6.11 -28.38 -16.62
N GLY A 38 6.93 -29.38 -16.26
CA GLY A 38 8.38 -29.25 -16.07
C GLY A 38 8.76 -28.49 -14.80
N ASP A 39 9.97 -28.72 -14.28
CA ASP A 39 10.55 -27.97 -13.17
C ASP A 39 10.79 -26.51 -13.56
N VAL A 40 9.71 -25.74 -13.71
CA VAL A 40 9.76 -24.29 -13.89
C VAL A 40 9.75 -23.71 -12.48
N ALA A 41 10.93 -23.31 -12.02
CA ALA A 41 11.04 -22.53 -10.80
C ALA A 41 10.13 -21.29 -10.93
N PRO A 42 9.37 -20.93 -9.88
CA PRO A 42 8.53 -19.74 -9.91
C PRO A 42 9.37 -18.50 -10.26
N ASP A 43 8.88 -17.73 -11.22
CA ASP A 43 9.45 -16.43 -11.59
C ASP A 43 9.14 -15.43 -10.47
N TYR A 44 10.15 -15.15 -9.65
CA TYR A 44 10.09 -14.14 -8.59
C TYR A 44 10.56 -12.76 -9.07
N ASP A 45 11.04 -12.63 -10.32
CA ASP A 45 11.43 -11.35 -10.89
C ASP A 45 10.19 -10.50 -11.21
N ARG A 46 8.99 -11.09 -11.20
CA ARG A 46 7.72 -10.39 -11.37
C ARG A 46 6.66 -10.85 -10.37
N VAL A 47 6.09 -9.89 -9.63
CA VAL A 47 5.00 -10.15 -8.66
C VAL A 47 3.76 -9.31 -8.95
N LEU A 48 2.58 -9.85 -8.61
CA LEU A 48 1.32 -9.12 -8.63
C LEU A 48 1.05 -8.57 -7.21
N LEU A 49 1.15 -7.25 -7.05
CA LEU A 49 0.89 -6.55 -5.80
C LEU A 49 -0.52 -5.94 -5.80
N ARG A 50 -1.23 -6.05 -4.68
CA ARG A 50 -2.46 -5.29 -4.42
C ARG A 50 -2.32 -4.51 -3.13
N VAL A 51 -2.65 -3.24 -3.19
CA VAL A 51 -2.67 -2.35 -2.03
C VAL A 51 -4.09 -1.86 -1.85
N ALA A 52 -4.64 -2.04 -0.65
CA ALA A 52 -5.99 -1.68 -0.30
C ALA A 52 -6.00 -0.68 0.86
N HIS A 53 -6.72 0.42 0.71
CA HIS A 53 -7.06 1.28 1.84
C HIS A 53 -8.29 0.74 2.54
N ILE A 54 -8.16 0.35 3.80
CA ILE A 54 -9.22 -0.40 4.50
C ILE A 54 -10.33 0.50 5.07
N TYR A 55 -10.04 1.77 5.34
CA TYR A 55 -10.99 2.74 5.91
C TYR A 55 -11.86 3.42 4.83
N GLU A 56 -13.10 3.76 5.20
CA GLU A 56 -14.01 4.71 4.52
C GLU A 56 -13.70 6.15 4.91
N GLU A 57 -14.16 7.13 4.11
CA GLU A 57 -13.85 8.55 4.32
C GLU A 57 -14.28 9.09 5.71
N GLU A 58 -15.27 8.47 6.36
CA GLU A 58 -15.84 8.92 7.63
C GLU A 58 -15.54 7.99 8.82
N ASP A 59 -14.81 6.89 8.61
CA ASP A 59 -14.53 5.90 9.67
C ASP A 59 -13.65 6.49 10.79
N ASP A 60 -12.61 7.24 10.44
CA ASP A 60 -11.65 7.81 11.39
C ASP A 60 -11.03 9.12 10.86
N PRO A 61 -10.92 10.19 11.66
CA PRO A 61 -10.46 11.50 11.20
C PRO A 61 -8.99 11.54 10.71
N GLU A 62 -8.19 10.54 11.07
CA GLU A 62 -6.78 10.44 10.70
C GLU A 62 -6.52 9.29 9.73
N LEU A 63 -7.04 8.09 10.04
CA LEU A 63 -6.79 6.87 9.27
C LEU A 63 -7.59 6.79 7.98
N SER A 64 -8.63 7.60 7.82
CA SER A 64 -9.41 7.73 6.58
C SER A 64 -8.81 8.68 5.55
N ARG A 65 -7.59 9.18 5.76
CA ARG A 65 -6.95 10.10 4.80
C ARG A 65 -6.20 9.32 3.72
N PRO A 66 -6.08 9.85 2.49
CA PRO A 66 -5.25 9.24 1.46
C PRO A 66 -3.80 9.07 1.93
N VAL A 67 -3.21 7.92 1.62
CA VAL A 67 -1.83 7.59 1.99
C VAL A 67 -0.95 7.55 0.76
N VAL A 68 0.24 8.14 0.87
CA VAL A 68 1.27 8.10 -0.16
C VAL A 68 2.30 7.04 0.22
N LEU A 69 2.53 6.08 -0.68
CA LEU A 69 3.45 4.96 -0.47
C LEU A 69 4.60 5.03 -1.45
N ASP A 70 5.84 4.90 -0.95
CA ASP A 70 7.01 4.61 -1.77
C ASP A 70 7.18 3.09 -1.87
N LEU A 71 6.76 2.52 -3.00
CA LEU A 71 6.82 1.07 -3.21
C LEU A 71 8.25 0.57 -3.43
N LYS A 72 9.18 1.41 -3.87
CA LYS A 72 10.58 1.02 -3.98
C LYS A 72 11.18 0.82 -2.60
N ALA A 73 10.91 1.73 -1.67
CA ALA A 73 11.34 1.60 -0.27
C ALA A 73 10.64 0.43 0.44
N ALA A 74 9.32 0.32 0.30
CA ALA A 74 8.53 -0.73 0.97
C ALA A 74 8.92 -2.16 0.53
N LEU A 75 9.37 -2.33 -0.72
CA LEU A 75 9.73 -3.64 -1.29
C LEU A 75 11.24 -3.91 -1.31
N ALA A 76 12.07 -3.01 -0.76
CA ALA A 76 13.53 -3.14 -0.80
C ALA A 76 14.04 -4.44 -0.15
N GLY A 77 13.30 -5.02 0.81
CA GLY A 77 13.63 -6.31 1.42
C GLY A 77 13.43 -7.52 0.50
N LEU A 78 12.65 -7.38 -0.58
CA LEU A 78 12.40 -8.45 -1.55
C LEU A 78 13.38 -8.38 -2.74
N GLY A 79 13.76 -7.17 -3.13
CA GLY A 79 14.73 -6.91 -4.19
C GLY A 79 14.74 -5.45 -4.62
N GLU A 80 15.61 -5.12 -5.57
CA GLU A 80 15.59 -3.81 -6.21
C GLU A 80 14.43 -3.74 -7.21
N VAL A 81 13.50 -2.81 -7.00
CA VAL A 81 12.39 -2.57 -7.94
C VAL A 81 12.91 -1.84 -9.17
N GLU A 82 12.73 -2.45 -10.34
CA GLU A 82 13.17 -1.94 -11.65
C GLU A 82 12.03 -1.28 -12.42
N ALA A 83 10.82 -1.86 -12.37
CA ALA A 83 9.67 -1.33 -13.09
C ALA A 83 8.35 -1.64 -12.37
N MET A 84 7.34 -0.82 -12.62
CA MET A 84 5.99 -0.98 -12.07
C MET A 84 4.93 -0.65 -13.11
N GLU A 85 3.89 -1.49 -13.17
CA GLU A 85 2.78 -1.32 -14.12
C GLU A 85 1.45 -1.42 -13.39
N GLU A 86 0.64 -0.36 -13.41
CA GLU A 86 -0.72 -0.43 -12.86
C GLU A 86 -1.65 -1.24 -13.76
N ARG A 87 -2.45 -2.12 -13.13
CA ARG A 87 -3.38 -3.03 -13.78
C ARG A 87 -4.80 -2.87 -13.24
N SER A 88 -5.76 -3.39 -13.99
CA SER A 88 -7.12 -3.61 -13.48
C SER A 88 -7.09 -4.46 -12.21
N LEU A 89 -8.18 -4.44 -11.43
CA LEU A 89 -8.31 -5.23 -10.20
C LEU A 89 -8.02 -6.74 -10.40
N THR A 90 -8.42 -7.27 -11.56
CA THR A 90 -8.18 -8.66 -11.98
C THR A 90 -6.75 -8.92 -12.48
N GLY A 91 -5.93 -7.89 -12.66
CA GLY A 91 -4.57 -7.98 -13.19
C GLY A 91 -4.48 -8.17 -14.72
N THR A 92 -5.61 -8.20 -15.43
CA THR A 92 -5.65 -8.58 -16.86
C THR A 92 -5.44 -7.42 -17.82
N TRP A 93 -5.83 -6.20 -17.43
CA TRP A 93 -5.78 -5.03 -18.31
C TRP A 93 -4.80 -3.99 -17.79
N ASP A 94 -4.10 -3.32 -18.69
CA ASP A 94 -3.42 -2.05 -18.40
C ASP A 94 -4.45 -1.02 -17.93
N ALA A 95 -4.22 -0.44 -16.76
CA ALA A 95 -5.16 0.50 -16.16
C ALA A 95 -5.40 1.72 -17.05
N THR A 96 -4.38 2.22 -17.74
CA THR A 96 -4.46 3.41 -18.61
C THR A 96 -5.37 3.20 -19.81
N ARG A 97 -5.60 1.94 -20.19
CA ARG A 97 -6.43 1.55 -21.33
C ARG A 97 -7.87 1.22 -20.96
N LEU A 98 -8.21 1.24 -19.68
CA LEU A 98 -9.56 0.96 -19.22
C LEU A 98 -10.52 2.05 -19.68
N ARG A 99 -11.45 1.68 -20.56
CA ARG A 99 -12.56 2.54 -21.00
C ARG A 99 -13.78 2.20 -20.15
N ARG A 100 -14.26 3.17 -19.37
CA ARG A 100 -15.48 3.05 -18.58
C ARG A 100 -16.63 3.72 -19.30
N TRP A 101 -17.78 3.08 -19.34
CA TRP A 101 -19.03 3.71 -19.75
C TRP A 101 -19.36 4.81 -18.76
N LYS A 102 -19.69 6.00 -19.27
CA LYS A 102 -20.20 7.11 -18.46
C LYS A 102 -21.73 7.03 -18.46
N TRP A 103 -22.31 6.98 -17.28
CA TRP A 103 -23.75 7.04 -17.08
C TRP A 103 -24.13 8.45 -16.66
N ASN A 104 -25.22 9.00 -17.21
CA ASN A 104 -25.73 10.30 -16.80
C ASN A 104 -26.41 10.15 -15.45
N THR A 105 -25.86 10.80 -14.43
CA THR A 105 -26.39 10.77 -13.07
C THR A 105 -26.72 12.19 -12.60
N ALA A 106 -27.76 12.33 -11.76
CA ALA A 106 -28.21 13.65 -11.28
C ALA A 106 -27.12 14.42 -10.51
N GLU A 107 -26.17 13.69 -9.90
CA GLU A 107 -24.90 14.22 -9.41
C GLU A 107 -23.80 13.84 -10.40
N ASP A 108 -23.60 14.63 -11.45
CA ASP A 108 -22.38 14.57 -12.26
C ASP A 108 -21.21 15.13 -11.44
N ARG A 109 -20.81 14.43 -10.37
CA ARG A 109 -19.49 14.62 -9.78
C ARG A 109 -18.50 13.97 -10.74
N GLU A 110 -17.81 14.79 -11.53
CA GLU A 110 -16.61 14.37 -12.26
C GLU A 110 -15.51 14.02 -11.25
N GLU A 111 -15.67 12.89 -10.57
CA GLU A 111 -14.54 12.22 -9.94
C GLU A 111 -13.78 11.52 -11.05
N ASP A 112 -12.85 12.24 -11.68
CA ASP A 112 -11.83 11.62 -12.53
C ASP A 112 -11.12 10.58 -11.67
N LEU A 113 -11.55 9.32 -11.82
CA LEU A 113 -11.25 8.11 -11.04
C LEU A 113 -9.92 8.19 -10.29
N ARG A 114 -9.88 8.92 -9.17
CA ARG A 114 -8.73 9.33 -8.32
C ARG A 114 -7.38 8.71 -8.73
N ARG A 115 -6.95 8.98 -9.96
CA ARG A 115 -5.71 8.52 -10.57
C ARG A 115 -4.92 9.79 -10.74
N GLY A 116 -4.37 10.23 -9.62
CA GLY A 116 -3.50 11.39 -9.57
C GLY A 116 -2.30 11.18 -10.49
N ASP A 117 -1.82 12.27 -11.08
CA ASP A 117 -0.60 12.31 -11.88
C ASP A 117 0.61 11.94 -11.00
N GLU A 118 1.12 10.73 -11.17
CA GLU A 118 2.19 10.18 -10.35
C GLU A 118 3.55 10.62 -10.89
N GLY A 119 3.94 11.86 -10.59
CA GLY A 119 5.22 12.45 -11.00
C GLY A 119 6.48 11.76 -10.43
N LYS A 120 6.33 10.65 -9.69
CA LYS A 120 7.42 9.83 -9.16
C LYS A 120 7.15 8.36 -9.50
N GLU A 121 8.13 7.74 -10.17
CA GLU A 121 8.03 6.42 -10.82
C GLU A 121 7.51 5.27 -9.94
N PHE A 122 7.73 5.32 -8.62
CA PHE A 122 7.33 4.25 -7.68
C PHE A 122 6.51 4.76 -6.49
N THR A 123 6.04 6.01 -6.55
CA THR A 123 5.23 6.60 -5.47
C THR A 123 3.77 6.58 -5.85
N VAL A 124 2.94 5.93 -5.02
CA VAL A 124 1.51 5.77 -5.29
C VAL A 124 0.66 6.38 -4.18
N THR A 125 -0.40 7.09 -4.56
CA THR A 125 -1.42 7.52 -3.59
C THR A 125 -2.56 6.50 -3.59
N ILE A 126 -2.96 6.06 -2.39
CA ILE A 126 -4.10 5.16 -2.17
C ILE A 126 -5.16 5.91 -1.37
N TRP A 127 -6.34 6.08 -1.96
CA TRP A 127 -7.50 6.74 -1.37
C TRP A 127 -8.36 5.78 -0.54
N PRO A 128 -9.22 6.29 0.36
CA PRO A 128 -10.21 5.48 1.08
C PRO A 128 -10.97 4.52 0.18
N LYS A 129 -11.08 3.26 0.63
CA LYS A 129 -11.63 2.11 -0.11
C LYS A 129 -11.06 1.84 -1.50
N GLN A 130 -9.96 2.46 -1.88
CA GLN A 130 -9.30 2.18 -3.14
C GLN A 130 -8.47 0.90 -3.04
N ILE A 131 -8.55 0.07 -4.08
CA ILE A 131 -7.63 -1.04 -4.31
C ILE A 131 -6.88 -0.77 -5.60
N ARG A 132 -5.56 -0.63 -5.53
CA ARG A 132 -4.69 -0.52 -6.71
C ARG A 132 -3.88 -1.79 -6.89
N THR A 133 -3.78 -2.23 -8.13
CA THR A 133 -3.16 -3.50 -8.51
C THR A 133 -1.99 -3.21 -9.42
N PHE A 134 -0.82 -3.80 -9.15
CA PHE A 134 0.41 -3.54 -9.89
C PHE A 134 1.11 -4.84 -10.25
N PHE A 135 1.72 -4.90 -11.44
CA PHE A 135 2.89 -5.76 -11.60
C PHE A 135 4.13 -5.00 -11.15
N VAL A 136 4.91 -5.62 -10.27
CA VAL A 136 6.21 -5.10 -9.83
C VAL A 136 7.28 -6.02 -10.39
N HIS A 137 8.28 -5.42 -11.02
CA HIS A 137 9.41 -6.12 -11.60
C HIS A 137 10.66 -5.83 -10.76
N PHE A 138 11.36 -6.89 -10.36
CA PHE A 138 12.60 -6.81 -9.62
C PHE A 138 13.79 -7.04 -10.54
N ALA A 139 14.90 -6.35 -10.25
CA ALA A 139 16.16 -6.62 -10.90
C ALA A 139 16.59 -8.07 -10.62
N SER A 140 16.90 -8.81 -11.68
CA SER A 140 17.29 -10.21 -11.56
C SER A 140 18.53 -10.36 -10.69
N ARG A 141 18.49 -11.31 -9.74
CA ARG A 141 19.64 -11.60 -8.88
C ARG A 141 20.72 -12.23 -9.75
N LYS A 142 21.85 -11.53 -9.93
CA LYS A 142 23.04 -12.12 -10.55
C LYS A 142 23.47 -13.32 -9.72
N SER A 143 23.34 -14.52 -10.30
CA SER A 143 23.91 -15.76 -9.79
C SER A 143 25.43 -15.78 -9.92
#